data_AF-A0A7N0TH48-F1
#
_entry.id   AF-A0A7N0TH48-F1
#
_cell.length_a   1.000
_cell.length_b   1.000
_cell.length_c   1.000
_cell.angle_alpha   90.00
_cell.angle_beta   90.00
_cell.angle_gamma   90.00
#
_symmetry.space_group_name_H-M   'P 1'
#
loop_
_entity.id
_entity.type
_entity.pdbx_description
1 polymer ?
#
loop_
_entity_poly.entity_id
_entity_poly.type
_entity_poly.pdbx_seq_one_letter_code
_entity_poly.pdbx_strand_id
1 'polypeptide(L)'
;MQAKAYGGAVFQVNGNHETMNVEGDFRYVDAGAFDECANFLEYLVDCNNNWDEAFLSWHSIWSTYRGGTSISQNNWGPWNLVKRQKGVIARSILLRPGGPLACKLAQNPVALKVNDWIFCHGGLLPHHVAYGIERMNNEVSQWMRGLTGNESSPNFPFIATRGYDSVVWNRLYSRDTSDFEDHQIEQIQAILERTLQLVGAKGMVVGHTPQMSGVNCKYNCGIWRIDVGMSSGVLNSRPEVLEIQDGKARILRSEHDMHRELQAAEYI
;
A
#
# COMPACT_ATOMS: atom_id res chain seq x y z
N MET A 1 3.24 20.74 -2.27
CA MET A 1 3.27 19.65 -3.27
C MET A 1 4.39 19.91 -4.26
N GLN A 2 5.48 19.14 -4.19
CA GLN A 2 6.68 19.37 -5.02
C GLN A 2 6.45 18.91 -6.46
N ALA A 3 5.99 17.67 -6.71
CA ALA A 3 5.83 17.13 -8.07
C ALA A 3 4.95 18.01 -8.99
N LYS A 4 3.80 18.47 -8.49
CA LYS A 4 2.88 19.33 -9.26
C LYS A 4 3.50 20.66 -9.68
N ALA A 5 4.39 21.23 -8.86
CA ALA A 5 5.08 22.48 -9.20
C ALA A 5 6.01 22.33 -10.42
N TYR A 6 6.41 21.09 -10.75
CA TYR A 6 7.25 20.76 -11.91
C TYR A 6 6.46 20.02 -13.00
N GLY A 7 5.12 20.13 -13.01
CA GLY A 7 4.27 19.48 -14.02
C GLY A 7 4.08 17.97 -13.84
N GLY A 8 4.55 17.40 -12.73
CA GLY A 8 4.38 15.99 -12.38
C GLY A 8 3.19 15.72 -11.45
N ALA A 9 3.04 14.45 -11.06
CA ALA A 9 2.01 13.99 -10.13
C ALA A 9 2.53 12.84 -9.26
N VAL A 10 1.90 12.65 -8.10
CA VAL A 10 2.11 11.48 -7.24
C VAL A 10 0.80 10.71 -7.21
N PHE A 11 0.88 9.42 -7.55
CA PHE A 11 -0.24 8.51 -7.48
C PHE A 11 0.07 7.44 -6.43
N GLN A 12 -0.74 7.40 -5.39
CA GLN A 12 -0.72 6.28 -4.44
C GLN A 12 -1.69 5.22 -4.93
N VAL A 13 -1.30 3.96 -4.82
CA VAL A 13 -2.18 2.81 -5.06
C VAL A 13 -2.52 2.19 -3.71
N ASN A 14 -3.79 1.88 -3.47
CA ASN A 14 -4.23 1.25 -2.23
C ASN A 14 -3.72 -0.19 -2.16
N GLY A 15 -3.07 -0.54 -1.04
CA GLY A 15 -2.65 -1.89 -0.72
C GLY A 15 -3.59 -2.58 0.28
N ASN A 16 -3.18 -3.76 0.74
CA ASN A 16 -3.99 -4.55 1.66
C ASN A 16 -4.08 -3.87 3.03
N HIS A 17 -3.03 -3.18 3.48
CA HIS A 17 -3.05 -2.48 4.76
C HIS A 17 -4.01 -1.29 4.75
N GLU A 18 -4.15 -0.55 3.65
CA GLU A 18 -5.15 0.51 3.53
C GLU A 18 -6.57 -0.07 3.61
N THR A 19 -6.84 -1.15 2.87
CA THR A 19 -8.17 -1.78 2.86
C THR A 19 -8.50 -2.44 4.20
N MET A 20 -7.53 -3.08 4.86
CA MET A 20 -7.69 -3.65 6.21
C MET A 20 -8.06 -2.58 7.23
N ASN A 21 -7.39 -1.42 7.19
CA ASN A 21 -7.71 -0.33 8.09
C ASN A 21 -9.11 0.20 7.88
N VAL A 22 -9.56 0.31 6.62
CA VAL A 22 -10.95 0.72 6.34
C VAL A 22 -11.96 -0.32 6.81
N GLU A 23 -11.63 -1.60 6.70
CA GLU A 23 -12.43 -2.70 7.23
C GLU A 23 -12.52 -2.72 8.77
N GLY A 24 -11.61 -2.03 9.47
CA GLY A 24 -11.48 -2.11 10.92
C GLY A 24 -10.60 -3.28 11.39
N ASP A 25 -9.86 -3.90 10.48
CA ASP A 25 -8.84 -4.89 10.81
C ASP A 25 -7.51 -4.21 11.15
N PHE A 26 -7.23 -4.12 12.45
CA PHE A 26 -6.04 -3.45 12.98
C PHE A 26 -4.96 -4.42 13.49
N ARG A 27 -4.97 -5.68 13.06
CA ARG A 27 -4.04 -6.71 13.56
C ARG A 27 -2.56 -6.39 13.36
N TYR A 28 -2.20 -5.54 12.38
CA TYR A 28 -0.82 -5.15 12.07
C TYR A 28 -0.49 -3.69 12.43
N VAL A 29 -1.35 -3.01 13.20
CA VAL A 29 -1.16 -1.61 13.55
C VAL A 29 -0.22 -1.48 14.74
N ASP A 30 0.80 -0.63 14.60
CA ASP A 30 1.71 -0.29 15.70
C ASP A 30 0.96 0.41 16.85
N ALA A 31 1.37 0.15 18.09
CA ALA A 31 0.73 0.72 19.27
C ALA A 31 0.71 2.27 19.24
N GLY A 32 1.80 2.89 18.76
CA GLY A 32 1.91 4.35 18.65
C GLY A 32 0.98 4.96 17.61
N ALA A 33 0.53 4.20 16.61
CA ALA A 33 -0.42 4.68 15.61
C ALA A 33 -1.84 4.85 16.18
N PHE A 34 -2.20 4.13 17.25
CA PHE A 34 -3.46 4.38 17.97
C PHE A 34 -3.41 5.69 18.73
N ASP A 35 -2.28 5.96 19.39
CA ASP A 35 -2.05 7.23 20.10
C ASP A 35 -2.05 8.41 19.11
N GLU A 36 -1.43 8.25 17.94
CA GLU A 36 -1.43 9.26 16.88
C GLU A 36 -2.85 9.62 16.43
N CYS A 37 -3.72 8.61 16.24
CA CYS A 37 -5.12 8.84 15.86
C CYS A 37 -5.90 9.60 16.95
N ALA A 38 -5.69 9.25 18.22
CA ALA A 38 -6.34 9.95 19.33
C ALA A 38 -5.90 11.43 19.39
N ASN A 39 -4.58 11.66 19.33
CA ASN A 39 -4.01 13.01 19.34
C ASN A 39 -4.49 13.84 18.14
N PHE A 40 -4.58 13.23 16.97
CA PHE A 40 -5.09 13.92 15.77
C PHE A 40 -6.56 14.33 15.92
N LEU A 41 -7.41 13.51 16.55
CA LEU A 41 -8.80 13.90 16.82
C LEU A 41 -8.89 15.03 17.85
N GLU A 42 -8.03 15.05 18.86
CA GLU A 42 -7.95 16.18 19.80
C GLU A 42 -7.52 17.46 19.06
N TYR A 43 -6.49 17.38 18.22
CA TYR A 43 -6.04 18.51 17.41
C TYR A 43 -7.11 18.97 16.40
N LEU A 44 -7.90 18.06 15.83
CA LEU A 44 -9.01 18.40 14.96
C LEU A 44 -10.05 19.28 15.68
N VAL A 45 -10.30 19.05 16.97
CA VAL A 45 -11.15 19.91 17.80
C VAL A 45 -10.52 21.29 17.99
N ASP A 46 -9.21 21.37 18.22
CA ASP A 46 -8.47 22.64 18.32
C ASP A 46 -8.57 23.46 17.03
N CYS A 47 -8.63 22.79 15.87
CA CYS A 47 -8.91 23.39 14.56
C CYS A 47 -10.41 23.66 14.29
N ASN A 48 -11.28 23.70 15.31
CA ASN A 48 -12.74 23.86 15.16
C ASN A 48 -13.38 22.84 14.19
N ASN A 49 -12.86 21.60 14.15
CA ASN A 49 -13.25 20.54 13.21
C ASN A 49 -12.98 20.85 11.73
N ASN A 50 -12.08 21.79 11.43
CA ASN A 50 -11.62 22.06 10.07
C ASN A 50 -10.64 20.97 9.61
N TRP A 51 -11.15 19.99 8.87
CA TRP A 51 -10.37 18.84 8.40
C TRP A 51 -9.16 19.24 7.56
N ASP A 52 -9.33 20.13 6.58
CA ASP A 52 -8.25 20.45 5.64
C ASP A 52 -7.12 21.21 6.33
N GLU A 53 -7.46 22.12 7.25
CA GLU A 53 -6.49 22.79 8.11
C GLU A 53 -5.74 21.78 8.97
N ALA A 54 -6.46 20.97 9.76
CA ALA A 54 -5.86 20.01 10.69
C ALA A 54 -4.98 18.98 9.97
N PHE A 55 -5.45 18.43 8.85
CA PHE A 55 -4.71 17.41 8.10
C PHE A 55 -3.43 17.96 7.47
N LEU A 56 -3.46 19.18 6.92
CA LEU A 56 -2.30 19.79 6.28
C LEU A 56 -1.25 20.25 7.30
N SER A 57 -1.68 20.75 8.46
CA SER A 57 -0.78 21.23 9.50
C SER A 57 -0.25 20.12 10.41
N TRP A 58 -0.92 18.96 10.48
CA TRP A 58 -0.59 17.86 11.40
C TRP A 58 0.90 17.51 11.40
N HIS A 59 1.50 17.30 10.22
CA HIS A 59 2.93 16.95 10.10
C HIS A 59 3.86 17.95 10.82
N SER A 60 3.52 19.24 10.86
CA SER A 60 4.34 20.26 11.51
C SER A 60 4.16 20.32 13.03
N ILE A 61 3.00 19.89 13.54
CA ILE A 61 2.58 20.06 14.95
C ILE A 61 2.67 18.74 15.72
N TRP A 62 2.70 17.61 15.04
CA TRP A 62 2.67 16.29 15.66
C TRP A 62 3.81 16.05 16.67
N SER A 63 4.97 16.67 16.47
CA SER A 63 6.13 16.56 17.37
C SER A 63 5.81 17.15 18.75
N THR A 64 5.03 18.22 18.79
CA THR A 64 4.51 18.83 20.03
C THR A 64 3.57 17.86 20.77
N TYR A 65 2.72 17.13 20.03
CA TYR A 65 1.85 16.10 20.61
C TYR A 65 2.61 14.84 21.05
N ARG A 66 3.70 14.48 20.36
CA ARG A 66 4.61 13.39 20.77
C ARG A 66 5.38 13.69 22.06
N GLY A 67 5.83 14.95 22.22
CA GLY A 67 6.63 15.38 23.38
C GLY A 67 5.85 15.46 24.70
N GLY A 68 4.53 15.65 24.63
CA GLY A 68 3.65 15.69 25.81
C GLY A 68 3.36 14.33 26.44
N THR A 69 3.63 13.22 25.73
CA THR A 69 3.38 11.85 26.20
C THR A 69 4.64 11.11 26.67
N SER A 70 5.52 11.80 27.40
CA SER A 70 6.58 11.13 28.18
C SER A 70 6.08 10.84 29.59
N ILE A 71 5.13 9.90 29.76
CA ILE A 71 4.74 9.41 31.09
C ILE A 71 4.47 7.91 31.07
N SER A 72 5.41 7.17 31.69
CA SER A 72 5.26 5.90 32.42
C SER A 72 5.09 4.58 31.64
N GLN A 73 6.22 3.85 31.56
CA GLN A 73 6.34 2.42 31.26
C GLN A 73 5.76 1.52 32.36
N ASN A 74 4.44 1.56 32.59
CA ASN A 74 3.77 0.52 33.39
C ASN A 74 2.74 -0.22 32.53
N ASN A 75 3.20 -1.28 31.86
CA ASN A 75 2.46 -2.02 30.83
C ASN A 75 1.11 -2.66 31.24
N TRP A 76 0.69 -2.57 32.51
CA TRP A 76 -0.48 -3.31 33.04
C TRP A 76 -1.34 -2.50 34.02
N GLY A 77 -1.61 -1.23 33.73
CA GLY A 77 -2.52 -0.38 34.50
C GLY A 77 -3.89 -0.16 33.80
N PRO A 78 -5.01 0.05 34.54
CA PRO A 78 -6.32 0.37 33.97
C PRO A 78 -6.29 1.58 33.01
N TRP A 79 -5.43 2.56 33.30
CA TRP A 79 -5.22 3.75 32.48
C TRP A 79 -4.70 3.45 31.08
N ASN A 80 -3.85 2.42 30.93
CA ASN A 80 -3.32 2.00 29.63
C ASN A 80 -4.37 1.25 28.80
N LEU A 81 -5.28 0.52 29.46
CA LEU A 81 -6.42 -0.09 28.79
C LEU A 81 -7.37 0.98 28.23
N VAL A 82 -7.69 2.00 29.04
CA VAL A 82 -8.55 3.12 28.62
C VAL A 82 -7.91 3.92 27.49
N LYS A 83 -6.61 4.24 27.60
CA LYS A 83 -5.86 4.95 26.54
C LYS A 83 -5.87 4.17 25.22
N ARG A 84 -5.58 2.86 25.29
CA ARG A 84 -5.64 1.96 24.12
C ARG A 84 -7.04 1.91 23.51
N GLN A 85 -8.09 1.82 24.33
CA GLN A 85 -9.48 1.86 23.85
C GLN A 85 -9.79 3.18 23.13
N LYS A 86 -9.39 4.32 23.70
CA LYS A 86 -9.55 5.64 23.05
C LYS A 86 -8.84 5.68 21.69
N GLY A 87 -7.61 5.21 21.60
CA GLY A 87 -6.86 5.17 20.34
C GLY A 87 -7.48 4.25 19.29
N VAL A 88 -7.98 3.08 19.70
CA VAL A 88 -8.73 2.17 18.79
C VAL A 88 -10.01 2.84 18.28
N ILE A 89 -10.79 3.48 19.16
CA ILE A 89 -12.00 4.22 18.78
C ILE A 89 -11.66 5.35 17.82
N ALA A 90 -10.62 6.13 18.12
CA ALA A 90 -10.17 7.23 17.27
C ALA A 90 -9.80 6.76 15.87
N ARG A 91 -9.00 5.69 15.79
CA ARG A 91 -8.62 5.06 14.51
C ARG A 91 -9.87 4.59 13.74
N SER A 92 -10.80 3.93 14.40
CA SER A 92 -12.07 3.48 13.80
C SER A 92 -12.89 4.65 13.27
N ILE A 93 -12.99 5.77 13.99
CA ILE A 93 -13.72 6.97 13.53
C ILE A 93 -13.11 7.51 12.23
N LEU A 94 -11.78 7.57 12.17
CA LEU A 94 -11.05 8.14 11.04
C LEU A 94 -11.09 7.24 9.80
N LEU A 95 -10.96 5.91 9.98
CA LEU A 95 -10.71 4.98 8.90
C LEU A 95 -11.90 4.11 8.50
N ARG A 96 -12.95 3.93 9.31
CA ARG A 96 -14.15 3.18 8.88
C ARG A 96 -14.74 3.76 7.59
N PRO A 97 -15.54 3.01 6.81
CA PRO A 97 -16.23 3.55 5.64
C PRO A 97 -16.95 4.87 5.95
N GLY A 98 -16.68 5.91 5.15
CA GLY A 98 -17.21 7.27 5.35
C GLY A 98 -16.42 8.12 6.36
N GLY A 99 -15.47 7.53 7.08
CA GLY A 99 -14.50 8.26 7.90
C GLY A 99 -13.58 9.14 7.05
N PRO A 100 -13.07 10.25 7.57
CA PRO A 100 -12.36 11.24 6.76
C PRO A 100 -11.03 10.73 6.19
N LEU A 101 -10.28 9.87 6.91
CA LEU A 101 -9.09 9.22 6.33
C LEU A 101 -9.49 8.18 5.27
N ALA A 102 -10.56 7.42 5.50
CA ALA A 102 -11.09 6.49 4.51
C ALA A 102 -11.47 7.23 3.20
N CYS A 103 -12.10 8.40 3.33
CA CYS A 103 -12.45 9.25 2.20
C CYS A 103 -11.24 9.83 1.46
N LYS A 104 -10.11 10.07 2.15
CA LYS A 104 -8.83 10.40 1.48
C LYS A 104 -8.26 9.18 0.75
N LEU A 105 -8.24 8.00 1.36
CA LEU A 105 -7.81 6.75 0.72
C LEU A 105 -8.69 6.37 -0.49
N ALA A 106 -9.98 6.71 -0.45
CA ALA A 106 -10.93 6.49 -1.54
C ALA A 106 -10.60 7.25 -2.83
N GLN A 107 -9.66 8.20 -2.79
CA GLN A 107 -9.19 8.94 -3.97
C GLN A 107 -8.12 8.15 -4.74
N ASN A 108 -7.55 7.12 -4.11
CA ASN A 108 -6.51 6.29 -4.69
C ASN A 108 -7.14 5.05 -5.34
N PRO A 109 -6.68 4.64 -6.53
CA PRO A 109 -7.10 3.39 -7.15
C PRO A 109 -6.46 2.17 -6.46
N VAL A 110 -7.01 0.97 -6.69
CA VAL A 110 -6.34 -0.31 -6.38
C VAL A 110 -5.49 -0.83 -7.53
N ALA A 111 -5.76 -0.35 -8.76
CA ALA A 111 -4.94 -0.59 -9.93
C ALA A 111 -4.90 0.65 -10.83
N LEU A 112 -3.71 1.07 -11.24
CA LEU A 112 -3.49 2.27 -12.05
C LEU A 112 -2.73 1.92 -13.32
N LYS A 113 -3.27 2.28 -14.48
CA LYS A 113 -2.57 2.16 -15.77
C LYS A 113 -1.94 3.51 -16.15
N VAL A 114 -0.66 3.51 -16.45
CA VAL A 114 0.06 4.67 -17.00
C VAL A 114 0.82 4.23 -18.24
N ASN A 115 0.43 4.75 -19.41
CA ASN A 115 0.95 4.30 -20.70
C ASN A 115 0.85 2.77 -20.84
N ASP A 116 1.96 2.10 -21.15
CA ASP A 116 2.05 0.65 -21.30
C ASP A 116 2.30 -0.09 -19.98
N TRP A 117 2.10 0.54 -18.82
CA TRP A 117 2.42 -0.05 -17.51
C TRP A 117 1.20 -0.09 -16.60
N ILE A 118 1.05 -1.18 -15.84
CA ILE A 118 -0.01 -1.34 -14.85
C ILE A 118 0.59 -1.52 -13.45
N PHE A 119 0.11 -0.72 -12.49
CA PHE A 119 0.58 -0.68 -11.11
C PHE A 119 -0.51 -1.17 -10.18
N CYS A 120 -0.21 -2.15 -9.32
CA CYS A 120 -1.15 -2.68 -8.32
C CYS A 120 -0.37 -3.27 -7.14
N HIS A 121 -1.02 -3.45 -5.99
CA HIS A 121 -0.29 -3.86 -4.78
C HIS A 121 0.16 -5.34 -4.81
N GLY A 122 -0.77 -6.29 -5.02
CA GLY A 122 -0.47 -7.73 -5.08
C GLY A 122 -0.34 -8.28 -6.50
N GLY A 123 -1.26 -7.90 -7.40
CA GLY A 123 -1.21 -8.30 -8.81
C GLY A 123 -2.59 -8.39 -9.46
N LEU A 124 -2.66 -8.23 -10.77
CA LEU A 124 -3.89 -8.48 -11.53
C LEU A 124 -3.92 -9.88 -12.13
N LEU A 125 -5.09 -10.52 -12.14
CA LEU A 125 -5.36 -11.78 -12.82
C LEU A 125 -6.33 -11.54 -13.98
N PRO A 126 -6.46 -12.47 -14.95
CA PRO A 126 -7.32 -12.24 -16.12
C PRO A 126 -8.77 -11.93 -15.75
N HIS A 127 -9.29 -12.53 -14.68
CA HIS A 127 -10.66 -12.29 -14.21
C HIS A 127 -10.85 -10.89 -13.59
N HIS A 128 -9.80 -10.29 -12.99
CA HIS A 128 -9.84 -8.89 -12.56
C HIS A 128 -10.00 -7.93 -13.74
N VAL A 129 -9.31 -8.21 -14.85
CA VAL A 129 -9.39 -7.40 -16.07
C VAL A 129 -10.75 -7.57 -16.72
N ALA A 130 -11.27 -8.80 -16.77
CA ALA A 130 -12.61 -9.09 -17.26
C ALA A 130 -13.71 -8.41 -16.41
N TYR A 131 -13.51 -8.31 -15.10
CA TYR A 131 -14.42 -7.57 -14.21
C TYR A 131 -14.41 -6.06 -14.47
N GLY A 132 -13.24 -5.52 -14.83
CA GLY A 132 -13.03 -4.12 -15.21
C GLY A 132 -12.29 -3.33 -14.14
N ILE A 133 -11.11 -2.80 -14.50
CA ILE A 133 -10.25 -2.03 -13.58
C ILE A 133 -10.97 -0.78 -13.04
N GLU A 134 -11.59 0.01 -13.93
CA GLU A 134 -12.32 1.22 -13.52
C GLU A 134 -13.50 0.89 -12.61
N ARG A 135 -14.18 -0.24 -12.88
CA ARG A 135 -15.26 -0.73 -12.03
C ARG A 135 -14.73 -1.06 -10.63
N MET A 136 -13.66 -1.84 -10.51
CA MET A 136 -13.06 -2.15 -9.20
C MET A 136 -12.62 -0.89 -8.45
N ASN A 137 -11.93 0.03 -9.12
CA ASN A 137 -11.50 1.29 -8.53
C ASN A 137 -12.69 2.10 -8.00
N ASN A 138 -13.76 2.21 -8.78
CA ASN A 138 -14.98 2.91 -8.37
C ASN A 138 -15.68 2.21 -7.19
N GLU A 139 -15.81 0.88 -7.21
CA GLU A 139 -16.45 0.13 -6.12
C GLU A 139 -15.68 0.25 -4.80
N VAL A 140 -14.34 0.17 -4.85
CA VAL A 140 -13.49 0.41 -3.68
C VAL A 140 -13.61 1.86 -3.19
N SER A 141 -13.63 2.83 -4.10
CA SER A 141 -13.82 4.25 -3.75
C SER A 141 -15.17 4.49 -3.07
N GLN A 142 -16.27 3.95 -3.62
CA GLN A 142 -17.60 4.09 -3.05
C GLN A 142 -17.71 3.41 -1.68
N TRP A 143 -17.13 2.21 -1.53
CA TRP A 143 -17.07 1.51 -0.26
C TRP A 143 -16.31 2.31 0.79
N MET A 144 -15.10 2.80 0.49
CA MET A 144 -14.31 3.60 1.44
C MET A 144 -15.00 4.91 1.81
N ARG A 145 -15.80 5.51 0.91
CA ARG A 145 -16.63 6.69 1.19
C ARG A 145 -17.91 6.39 1.99
N GLY A 146 -18.22 5.12 2.25
CA GLY A 146 -19.45 4.72 2.94
C GLY A 146 -20.72 4.92 2.10
N LEU A 147 -20.59 4.92 0.76
CA LEU A 147 -21.71 5.14 -0.17
C LEU A 147 -22.37 3.83 -0.64
N THR A 148 -22.01 2.70 -0.05
CA THR A 148 -22.61 1.39 -0.33
C THR A 148 -23.85 1.19 0.55
N GLY A 149 -25.04 1.01 -0.04
CA GLY A 149 -26.26 0.82 0.75
C GLY A 149 -27.61 1.00 0.05
N ASN A 150 -27.64 1.38 -1.23
CA ASN A 150 -28.87 1.24 -2.03
C ASN A 150 -28.94 -0.21 -2.56
N GLU A 151 -30.14 -0.77 -2.78
CA GLU A 151 -30.35 -2.17 -3.24
C GLU A 151 -29.64 -2.55 -4.56
N SER A 152 -28.98 -1.59 -5.20
CA SER A 152 -28.20 -1.70 -6.45
C SER A 152 -26.69 -1.42 -6.30
N SER A 153 -26.21 -1.08 -5.10
CA SER A 153 -24.78 -0.85 -4.82
C SER A 153 -24.06 -2.17 -4.49
N PRO A 154 -22.87 -2.44 -5.05
CA PRO A 154 -22.23 -3.73 -4.87
C PRO A 154 -21.87 -3.98 -3.42
N ASN A 155 -22.09 -5.24 -3.02
CA ASN A 155 -21.50 -5.86 -1.85
C ASN A 155 -20.01 -5.49 -1.76
N PHE A 156 -19.50 -5.38 -0.53
CA PHE A 156 -18.09 -5.24 -0.18
C PHE A 156 -17.14 -5.73 -1.30
N PRO A 157 -16.20 -4.91 -1.83
CA PRO A 157 -15.47 -5.15 -3.08
C PRO A 157 -14.39 -6.24 -2.96
N PHE A 158 -14.84 -7.47 -2.71
CA PHE A 158 -14.01 -8.61 -2.34
C PHE A 158 -12.91 -8.88 -3.35
N ILE A 159 -13.26 -8.88 -4.64
CA ILE A 159 -12.32 -9.09 -5.76
C ILE A 159 -11.08 -8.17 -5.70
N ALA A 160 -11.21 -6.97 -5.12
CA ALA A 160 -10.11 -6.04 -4.97
C ALA A 160 -9.44 -6.10 -3.59
N THR A 161 -10.19 -6.39 -2.51
CA THR A 161 -9.76 -6.09 -1.13
C THR A 161 -9.58 -7.30 -0.21
N ARG A 162 -10.13 -8.46 -0.54
CA ARG A 162 -10.07 -9.67 0.31
C ARG A 162 -9.92 -10.96 -0.49
N GLY A 163 -9.30 -11.95 0.14
CA GLY A 163 -9.06 -13.26 -0.48
C GLY A 163 -7.70 -13.31 -1.16
N TYR A 164 -7.10 -14.50 -1.18
CA TYR A 164 -5.74 -14.73 -1.68
C TYR A 164 -5.56 -14.40 -3.16
N ASP A 165 -6.64 -14.35 -3.92
CA ASP A 165 -6.64 -14.01 -5.35
C ASP A 165 -6.92 -12.53 -5.61
N SER A 166 -7.35 -11.74 -4.61
CA SER A 166 -7.69 -10.33 -4.81
C SER A 166 -6.50 -9.45 -5.20
N VAL A 167 -6.80 -8.30 -5.83
CA VAL A 167 -5.80 -7.35 -6.35
C VAL A 167 -4.73 -6.96 -5.32
N VAL A 168 -5.12 -6.78 -4.06
CA VAL A 168 -4.19 -6.33 -3.01
C VAL A 168 -3.55 -7.47 -2.20
N TRP A 169 -4.00 -8.72 -2.32
CA TRP A 169 -3.46 -9.85 -1.54
C TRP A 169 -2.76 -10.91 -2.37
N ASN A 170 -3.00 -10.93 -3.68
CA ASN A 170 -2.41 -11.91 -4.58
C ASN A 170 -0.87 -11.89 -4.52
N ARG A 171 -0.27 -13.09 -4.46
CA ARG A 171 1.18 -13.30 -4.44
C ARG A 171 1.69 -14.10 -5.64
N LEU A 172 0.82 -14.50 -6.55
CA LEU A 172 1.14 -15.44 -7.65
C LEU A 172 2.43 -15.09 -8.38
N TYR A 173 2.64 -13.81 -8.70
CA TYR A 173 3.80 -13.36 -9.48
C TYR A 173 5.05 -13.06 -8.65
N SER A 174 4.95 -13.03 -7.33
CA SER A 174 6.02 -12.57 -6.44
C SER A 174 6.55 -13.63 -5.49
N ARG A 175 5.99 -14.84 -5.53
CA ARG A 175 6.54 -16.02 -4.85
C ARG A 175 7.93 -16.38 -5.39
N ASP A 176 8.72 -17.04 -4.56
CA ASP A 176 10.01 -17.55 -5.01
C ASP A 176 9.79 -18.64 -6.06
N THR A 177 10.54 -18.57 -7.16
CA THR A 177 10.50 -19.56 -8.23
C THR A 177 11.12 -20.89 -7.81
N SER A 178 11.97 -20.89 -6.76
CA SER A 178 12.55 -22.12 -6.19
C SER A 178 11.50 -23.07 -5.61
N ASP A 179 10.31 -22.57 -5.29
CA ASP A 179 9.18 -23.36 -4.78
C ASP A 179 8.41 -24.12 -5.88
N PHE A 180 8.76 -23.96 -7.15
CA PHE A 180 7.95 -24.40 -8.27
C PHE A 180 8.70 -25.29 -9.26
N GLU A 181 7.99 -26.24 -9.83
CA GLU A 181 8.43 -26.99 -10.99
C GLU A 181 8.31 -26.15 -12.27
N ASP A 182 9.10 -26.47 -13.30
CA ASP A 182 9.15 -25.72 -14.56
C ASP A 182 7.76 -25.51 -15.19
N HIS A 183 6.92 -26.55 -15.18
CA HIS A 183 5.55 -26.47 -15.73
C HIS A 183 4.66 -25.45 -14.99
N GLN A 184 4.89 -25.23 -13.69
CA GLN A 184 4.15 -24.24 -12.91
C GLN A 184 4.64 -22.83 -13.21
N ILE A 185 5.95 -22.66 -13.42
CA ILE A 185 6.56 -21.39 -13.84
C ILE A 185 6.00 -20.98 -15.20
N GLU A 186 5.90 -21.91 -16.16
CA GLU A 186 5.30 -21.69 -17.48
C GLU A 186 3.81 -21.28 -17.37
N GLN A 187 3.05 -21.94 -16.50
CA GLN A 187 1.65 -21.58 -16.25
C GLN A 187 1.51 -20.16 -15.69
N ILE A 188 2.33 -19.80 -14.70
CA ILE A 188 2.31 -18.44 -14.12
C ILE A 188 2.67 -17.40 -15.18
N GLN A 189 3.67 -17.67 -16.01
CA GLN A 189 4.05 -16.82 -17.13
C GLN A 189 2.89 -16.64 -18.13
N ALA A 190 2.23 -17.73 -18.53
CA ALA A 190 1.10 -17.66 -19.45
C ALA A 190 -0.07 -16.85 -18.88
N ILE A 191 -0.35 -16.98 -17.57
CA ILE A 191 -1.36 -16.16 -16.89
C ILE A 191 -0.96 -14.68 -16.92
N LEU A 192 0.30 -14.35 -16.61
CA LEU A 192 0.80 -12.98 -16.66
C LEU A 192 0.70 -12.37 -18.07
N GLU A 193 1.18 -13.09 -19.08
CA GLU A 193 1.13 -12.66 -20.48
C GLU A 193 -0.31 -12.41 -20.93
N ARG A 194 -1.24 -13.31 -20.56
CA ARG A 194 -2.65 -13.13 -20.85
C ARG A 194 -3.23 -11.90 -20.14
N THR A 195 -2.91 -11.69 -18.86
CA THR A 195 -3.35 -10.50 -18.13
C THR A 195 -2.84 -9.21 -18.79
N LEU A 196 -1.54 -9.15 -19.12
CA LEU A 196 -0.93 -7.99 -19.76
C LEU A 196 -1.55 -7.71 -21.13
N GLN A 197 -1.81 -8.74 -21.92
CA GLN A 197 -2.51 -8.63 -23.20
C GLN A 197 -3.93 -8.05 -23.02
N LEU A 198 -4.69 -8.55 -22.05
CA LEU A 198 -6.05 -8.06 -21.77
C LEU A 198 -6.07 -6.60 -21.30
N VAL A 199 -5.09 -6.17 -20.51
CA VAL A 199 -4.97 -4.77 -20.05
C VAL A 199 -4.42 -3.86 -21.17
N GLY A 200 -3.74 -4.45 -22.17
CA GLY A 200 -2.95 -3.71 -23.15
C GLY A 200 -1.76 -3.01 -22.48
N ALA A 201 -0.99 -3.74 -21.68
CA ALA A 201 0.22 -3.29 -21.01
C ALA A 201 1.42 -4.17 -21.39
N LYS A 202 2.63 -3.63 -21.34
CA LYS A 202 3.91 -4.32 -21.54
C LYS A 202 4.49 -4.87 -20.24
N GLY A 203 4.17 -4.26 -19.11
CA GLY A 203 4.69 -4.66 -17.80
C GLY A 203 3.74 -4.33 -16.66
N MET A 204 3.78 -5.19 -15.65
CA MET A 204 3.07 -5.01 -14.39
C MET A 204 4.07 -4.75 -13.27
N VAL A 205 3.77 -3.78 -12.40
CA VAL A 205 4.57 -3.44 -11.23
C VAL A 205 3.78 -3.77 -9.98
N VAL A 206 4.38 -4.57 -9.09
CA VAL A 206 3.75 -5.08 -7.86
C VAL A 206 4.64 -4.92 -6.64
N GLY A 207 4.00 -4.80 -5.47
CA GLY A 207 4.64 -4.84 -4.16
C GLY A 207 4.22 -6.09 -3.37
N HIS A 208 3.78 -5.86 -2.12
CA HIS A 208 3.13 -6.80 -1.19
C HIS A 208 3.96 -7.99 -0.69
N THR A 209 4.78 -8.59 -1.54
CA THR A 209 5.64 -9.73 -1.22
C THR A 209 7.09 -9.27 -1.22
N PRO A 210 7.72 -9.12 -0.04
CA PRO A 210 9.10 -8.66 0.07
C PRO A 210 10.07 -9.53 -0.73
N GLN A 211 10.94 -8.88 -1.49
CA GLN A 211 11.98 -9.48 -2.31
C GLN A 211 13.33 -9.36 -1.60
N MET A 212 13.91 -10.49 -1.20
CA MET A 212 15.17 -10.52 -0.43
C MET A 212 16.37 -10.01 -1.23
N SER A 213 16.33 -10.08 -2.55
CA SER A 213 17.39 -9.65 -3.47
C SER A 213 17.20 -8.24 -4.02
N GLY A 214 16.28 -7.45 -3.43
CA GLY A 214 15.96 -6.12 -3.91
C GLY A 214 14.96 -6.12 -5.07
N VAL A 215 14.82 -4.97 -5.73
CA VAL A 215 13.92 -4.83 -6.89
C VAL A 215 14.42 -5.74 -8.00
N ASN A 216 13.51 -6.44 -8.66
CA ASN A 216 13.87 -7.33 -9.76
C ASN A 216 12.69 -7.53 -10.74
N CYS A 217 12.98 -8.18 -11.87
CA CYS A 217 11.98 -8.58 -12.86
C CYS A 217 11.96 -10.11 -13.03
N LYS A 218 10.81 -10.66 -13.43
CA LYS A 218 10.64 -12.07 -13.82
C LYS A 218 9.80 -12.18 -15.10
N TYR A 219 9.75 -13.38 -15.66
CA TYR A 219 8.92 -13.71 -16.84
C TYR A 219 9.14 -12.73 -18.00
N ASN A 220 10.39 -12.69 -18.50
CA ASN A 220 10.83 -11.77 -19.56
C ASN A 220 10.57 -10.29 -19.25
N CYS A 221 10.71 -9.91 -17.97
CA CYS A 221 10.39 -8.60 -17.41
C CYS A 221 8.95 -8.13 -17.66
N GLY A 222 8.00 -9.06 -17.82
CA GLY A 222 6.56 -8.76 -17.79
C GLY A 222 6.06 -8.39 -16.39
N ILE A 223 6.75 -8.84 -15.33
CA ILE A 223 6.48 -8.44 -13.94
C ILE A 223 7.71 -7.80 -13.31
N TRP A 224 7.48 -6.71 -12.58
CA TRP A 224 8.47 -6.01 -11.76
C TRP A 224 8.02 -6.01 -10.31
N ARG A 225 8.88 -6.54 -9.44
CA ARG A 225 8.59 -6.78 -8.02
C ARG A 225 9.40 -5.77 -7.21
N ILE A 226 8.72 -4.78 -6.64
CA ILE A 226 9.38 -3.58 -6.07
C ILE A 226 9.32 -3.50 -4.54
N ASP A 227 8.64 -4.43 -3.88
CA ASP A 227 8.65 -4.47 -2.41
C ASP A 227 9.95 -5.10 -1.93
N VAL A 228 10.85 -4.27 -1.41
CA VAL A 228 12.13 -4.71 -0.83
C VAL A 228 12.06 -4.90 0.69
N GLY A 229 10.89 -4.79 1.30
CA GLY A 229 10.73 -4.91 2.76
C GLY A 229 11.32 -3.74 3.54
N MET A 230 11.13 -2.51 3.05
CA MET A 230 11.67 -1.28 3.68
C MET A 230 11.20 -1.03 5.12
N SER A 231 10.02 -1.53 5.47
CA SER A 231 9.48 -1.37 6.82
C SER A 231 10.36 -2.10 7.85
N SER A 232 10.61 -1.46 8.98
CA SER A 232 11.40 -2.02 10.08
C SER A 232 10.76 -3.28 10.69
N GLY A 233 9.43 -3.42 10.56
CA GLY A 233 8.69 -4.61 10.98
C GLY A 233 8.71 -5.77 9.98
N VAL A 234 9.41 -5.61 8.84
CA VAL A 234 9.47 -6.61 7.76
C VAL A 234 10.91 -7.06 7.53
N LEU A 235 11.72 -6.29 6.78
CA LEU A 235 13.16 -6.57 6.58
C LEU A 235 14.06 -5.42 7.00
N ASN A 236 13.49 -4.23 7.26
CA ASN A 236 14.25 -3.00 7.48
C ASN A 236 15.27 -2.73 6.36
N SER A 237 14.93 -3.12 5.13
CA SER A 237 15.83 -3.03 3.99
C SER A 237 15.97 -1.60 3.49
N ARG A 238 17.04 -1.33 2.75
CA ARG A 238 17.24 -0.04 2.11
C ARG A 238 16.22 0.18 0.98
N PRO A 239 15.76 1.41 0.76
CA PRO A 239 14.90 1.73 -0.38
C PRO A 239 15.61 1.47 -1.72
N GLU A 240 14.88 0.91 -2.67
CA GLU A 240 15.24 0.84 -4.08
C GLU A 240 14.07 1.38 -4.91
N VAL A 241 14.36 2.00 -6.06
CA VAL A 241 13.35 2.65 -6.90
C VAL A 241 13.38 2.06 -8.30
N LEU A 242 12.21 1.72 -8.83
CA LEU A 242 12.03 1.42 -10.25
C LEU A 242 11.76 2.71 -11.02
N GLU A 243 12.66 3.09 -11.92
CA GLU A 243 12.46 4.20 -12.83
C GLU A 243 12.07 3.67 -14.22
N ILE A 244 11.02 4.26 -14.80
CA ILE A 244 10.54 3.91 -16.15
C ILE A 244 10.63 5.16 -17.01
N GLN A 245 11.51 5.13 -18.02
CA GLN A 245 11.71 6.22 -18.98
C GLN A 245 11.74 5.65 -20.40
N ASP A 246 10.99 6.26 -21.32
CA ASP A 246 10.88 5.83 -22.72
C ASP A 246 10.55 4.33 -22.87
N GLY A 247 9.70 3.82 -21.98
CA GLY A 247 9.28 2.42 -21.94
C GLY A 247 10.34 1.45 -21.41
N LYS A 248 11.50 1.94 -20.95
CA LYS A 248 12.58 1.13 -20.37
C LYS A 248 12.59 1.29 -18.86
N ALA A 249 12.73 0.16 -18.17
CA ALA A 249 12.80 0.10 -16.73
C ALA A 249 14.27 -0.03 -16.27
N ARG A 250 14.66 0.75 -15.26
CA ARG A 250 15.94 0.62 -14.55
C ARG A 250 15.75 0.71 -13.05
N ILE A 251 16.62 0.05 -12.31
CA ILE A 251 16.62 0.07 -10.85
C ILE A 251 17.61 1.13 -10.38
N LEU A 252 17.16 2.00 -9.48
CA LEU A 252 18.00 2.98 -8.80
C LEU A 252 18.23 2.52 -7.35
N ARG A 253 19.50 2.45 -6.97
CA ARG A 253 19.98 2.10 -5.62
C ARG A 253 20.83 3.23 -5.07
N SER A 254 21.08 3.23 -3.77
CA SER A 254 21.97 4.25 -3.18
C SER A 254 23.43 4.00 -3.60
N GLU A 255 24.19 5.05 -3.88
CA GLU A 255 25.60 4.93 -4.33
C GLU A 255 26.51 4.18 -3.35
N HIS A 256 26.14 4.12 -2.07
CA HIS A 256 26.87 3.38 -1.04
C HIS A 256 26.85 1.85 -1.24
N ASP A 257 25.98 1.33 -2.11
CA ASP A 257 25.81 -0.10 -2.33
C ASP A 257 26.83 -0.68 -3.33
N MET A 258 27.32 0.12 -4.29
CA MET A 258 28.35 -0.33 -5.26
C MET A 258 29.68 -0.71 -4.60
N HIS A 259 30.08 0.03 -3.55
CA HIS A 259 31.37 -0.23 -2.89
C HIS A 259 31.37 -1.49 -2.01
N ARG A 260 30.21 -1.92 -1.49
CA ARG A 260 30.11 -3.13 -0.68
C ARG A 260 30.05 -4.40 -1.51
N GLU A 261 29.38 -4.37 -2.67
CA GLU A 261 29.38 -5.50 -3.61
C GLU A 261 30.78 -5.76 -4.19
N LEU A 262 31.54 -4.70 -4.50
CA LEU A 262 32.94 -4.82 -4.93
C LEU A 262 33.86 -5.39 -3.84
N GLN A 263 33.71 -4.97 -2.58
CA GLN A 263 34.51 -5.49 -1.47
C GLN A 263 34.15 -6.94 -1.09
N ALA A 264 32.90 -7.38 -1.28
CA ALA A 264 32.51 -8.76 -1.05
C ALA A 264 33.01 -9.72 -2.16
N ALA A 265 33.11 -9.22 -3.40
CA ALA A 265 33.66 -9.99 -4.53
C ALA A 265 35.19 -10.16 -4.49
N GLU A 266 35.92 -9.30 -3.75
CA GLU A 266 37.36 -9.46 -3.51
C GLU A 266 37.70 -10.51 -2.42
N TYR A 267 36.69 -11.08 -1.75
CA TYR A 267 36.84 -12.05 -0.67
C TYR A 267 36.30 -13.46 -0.99
N ILE A 268 35.98 -13.76 -2.27
CA ILE A 268 35.65 -15.09 -2.80
C ILE A 268 36.71 -15.47 -3.84
#